data_AF-A0A6M0AM58-F1
#
_entry.id   AF-A0A6M0AM58-F1
#
_cell.length_a   1.000
_cell.length_b   1.000
_cell.length_c   1.000
_cell.angle_alpha   90.00
_cell.angle_beta   90.00
_cell.angle_gamma   90.00
#
_symmetry.space_group_name_H-M   'P 1'
#
loop_
_entity.id
_entity.type
_entity.pdbx_description
1 polymer ?
#
loop_
_entity_poly.entity_id
_entity_poly.type
_entity_poly.pdbx_seq_one_letter_code
_entity_poly.pdbx_strand_id
1 'polypeptide(L)'
;DKPNRRIPWHKLAVTVPTELMPWPEDEPKLAGVSCFGMSGTNAHVILEAPPKPSQVELSTELIEPTYHLLIPILKSRVILK
;
A
#
# COMPACT_ATOMS: atom_id res chain seq x y z
N ASP A 1 25.63 -1.21 -2.73
CA ASP A 1 25.87 -0.38 -1.52
C ASP A 1 26.05 -1.24 -0.27
N LYS A 2 26.82 -0.80 0.73
CA LYS A 2 27.03 -1.52 2.00
C LYS A 2 26.46 -0.71 3.17
N PRO A 3 25.75 -1.33 4.13
CA PRO A 3 25.15 -0.61 5.25
C PRO A 3 26.21 -0.01 6.18
N ASN A 4 25.86 1.06 6.90
CA ASN A 4 26.78 1.77 7.79
C ASN A 4 27.33 0.83 8.87
N ARG A 5 28.66 0.69 8.93
CA ARG A 5 29.38 -0.23 9.84
C ARG A 5 29.27 0.17 11.32
N ARG A 6 28.90 1.41 11.62
CA ARG A 6 28.70 1.90 13.00
C ARG A 6 27.39 1.41 13.61
N ILE A 7 26.48 0.86 12.81
CA ILE A 7 25.22 0.31 13.28
C ILE A 7 25.43 -1.19 13.58
N PRO A 8 25.13 -1.67 14.80
CA PRO A 8 25.29 -3.06 15.18
C PRO A 8 24.13 -3.91 14.64
N TRP A 9 24.04 -4.09 13.32
CA TRP A 9 22.92 -4.75 12.64
C TRP A 9 22.57 -6.13 13.23
N HIS A 10 23.56 -6.91 13.66
CA HIS A 10 23.37 -8.23 14.28
C HIS A 10 22.60 -8.21 15.61
N LYS A 11 22.47 -7.04 16.25
CA LYS A 11 21.72 -6.88 17.51
C LYS A 11 20.30 -6.34 17.30
N LEU A 12 19.97 -5.93 16.08
CA LEU A 12 18.69 -5.31 15.77
C LEU A 12 17.80 -6.31 15.04
N ALA A 13 16.52 -6.34 15.38
CA ALA A 13 15.51 -7.13 14.68
C ALA A 13 15.05 -6.43 13.38
N VAL A 14 15.99 -5.88 12.60
CA VAL A 14 15.70 -5.15 11.36
C VAL A 14 16.69 -5.55 10.27
N THR A 15 16.19 -5.59 9.04
CA THR A 15 17.01 -5.80 7.83
C THR A 15 16.72 -4.68 6.84
N VAL A 16 17.74 -4.23 6.10
CA VAL A 16 17.60 -3.20 5.07
C VAL A 16 17.37 -3.89 3.72
N PRO A 17 16.19 -3.77 3.10
CA PRO A 17 15.96 -4.34 1.78
C PRO A 17 16.78 -3.60 0.73
N THR A 18 17.54 -4.34 -0.08
CA THR A 18 18.34 -3.81 -1.20
C THR A 18 17.76 -4.17 -2.57
N GLU A 19 16.74 -5.02 -2.58
CA GLU A 19 16.03 -5.51 -3.76
C GLU A 19 14.53 -5.57 -3.44
N LEU A 20 13.67 -5.72 -4.46
CA LEU A 20 12.24 -5.91 -4.25
C LEU A 20 12.00 -7.25 -3.55
N MET A 21 11.25 -7.21 -2.44
CA MET A 21 10.89 -8.40 -1.68
C MET A 21 9.36 -8.45 -1.52
N PRO A 22 8.72 -9.62 -1.68
CA PRO A 22 7.31 -9.75 -1.42
C PRO A 22 7.01 -9.49 0.05
N TRP A 23 5.90 -8.82 0.33
CA TRP A 23 5.40 -8.67 1.70
C TRP A 23 4.71 -9.98 2.12
N PRO A 24 5.02 -10.56 3.29
CA PRO A 24 4.29 -11.71 3.83
C PRO A 24 2.76 -11.58 3.72
N GLU A 25 2.10 -12.65 3.28
CA GLU A 25 0.64 -12.68 3.08
C GLU A 25 -0.13 -13.21 4.29
N ASP A 26 0.49 -14.10 5.08
CA ASP A 26 -0.15 -14.79 6.20
C ASP A 26 -0.27 -13.93 7.47
N GLU A 27 0.29 -12.73 7.48
CA GLU A 27 0.30 -11.80 8.61
C GLU A 27 -0.28 -10.42 8.21
N PRO A 28 -0.91 -9.69 9.16
CA PRO A 28 -1.31 -8.31 8.93
C PRO A 28 -0.12 -7.47 8.48
N LYS A 29 -0.30 -6.76 7.37
CA LYS A 29 0.75 -5.91 6.80
C LYS A 29 0.84 -4.61 7.60
N LEU A 30 1.67 -4.62 8.64
CA LEU A 30 1.93 -3.48 9.52
C LEU A 30 3.20 -2.73 9.11
N ALA A 31 3.14 -1.40 9.11
CA ALA A 31 4.28 -0.53 8.84
C ALA A 31 4.41 0.58 9.89
N GLY A 32 5.61 0.78 10.42
CA GLY A 32 5.96 1.92 11.27
C GLY A 32 6.64 3.01 10.45
N VAL A 33 6.16 4.25 10.55
CA VAL A 33 6.77 5.43 9.93
C VAL A 33 7.20 6.40 11.03
N SER A 34 8.49 6.73 11.07
CA SER A 34 9.06 7.67 12.04
C SER A 34 9.51 8.96 11.36
N CYS A 35 9.25 10.10 12.00
CA CYS A 35 9.71 11.41 11.60
C CYS A 35 10.43 12.08 12.78
N PHE A 36 11.66 12.54 12.53
CA PHE A 36 12.49 13.22 13.52
C PHE A 36 12.79 14.63 13.05
N GLY A 37 12.10 15.62 13.63
CA GLY A 37 12.25 17.03 13.28
C GLY A 37 13.51 17.63 13.90
N MET A 38 14.20 18.50 13.14
CA MET A 38 15.42 19.16 13.62
C MET A 38 15.18 20.07 14.83
N SER A 39 13.96 20.62 14.98
CA SER A 39 13.53 21.39 16.15
C SER A 39 13.25 20.55 17.40
N GLY A 40 13.33 19.21 17.28
CA GLY A 40 13.01 18.27 18.36
C GLY A 40 11.57 17.75 18.35
N THR A 41 10.71 18.20 17.44
CA THR A 41 9.37 17.64 17.27
C THR A 41 9.44 16.30 16.54
N ASN A 42 8.94 15.25 17.17
CA ASN A 42 8.94 13.90 16.62
C ASN A 42 7.51 13.40 16.40
N ALA A 43 7.33 12.54 15.41
CA ALA A 43 6.09 11.84 15.17
C ALA A 43 6.38 10.38 14.78
N HIS A 44 5.52 9.47 15.22
CA HIS A 44 5.57 8.07 14.85
C HIS A 44 4.15 7.57 14.57
N VAL A 45 3.97 6.85 13.47
CA VAL A 45 2.67 6.32 13.05
C VAL A 45 2.82 4.84 12.74
N ILE A 46 1.85 4.04 13.18
CA ILE A 46 1.70 2.65 12.79
C ILE A 46 0.51 2.58 11.83
N LEU A 47 0.73 1.95 10.68
CA LEU A 47 -0.23 1.77 9.61
C LEU A 47 -0.49 0.28 9.40
N GLU A 48 -1.73 -0.05 9.08
CA GLU A 48 -2.15 -1.38 8.64
C GLU A 48 -2.69 -1.29 7.21
N ALA A 49 -2.38 -2.29 6.38
CA ALA A 49 -3.01 -2.38 5.06
C ALA A 49 -4.54 -2.54 5.19
N PRO A 50 -5.32 -1.95 4.27
CA PRO A 50 -6.76 -2.17 4.27
C PRO A 50 -7.08 -3.66 4.02
N PRO A 51 -8.26 -4.14 4.45
CA PRO A 51 -8.69 -5.49 4.13
C PRO A 51 -8.67 -5.71 2.61
N LYS A 52 -8.25 -6.91 2.19
CA LYS A 52 -8.28 -7.28 0.77
C LYS A 52 -9.74 -7.17 0.29
N PRO A 53 -10.03 -6.41 -0.77
CA PRO A 53 -11.39 -6.33 -1.29
C PRO A 53 -11.84 -7.74 -1.68
N SER A 54 -13.07 -8.10 -1.30
CA SER A 54 -13.66 -9.36 -1.74
C SER A 54 -13.80 -9.31 -3.25
N GLN A 55 -13.03 -10.14 -3.95
CA GLN A 55 -13.20 -10.30 -5.38
C GLN A 55 -14.53 -11.01 -5.61
N VAL A 56 -15.47 -10.33 -6.26
CA VAL A 56 -16.70 -10.98 -6.72
C VAL A 56 -16.29 -11.87 -7.88
N GLU A 57 -16.20 -13.18 -7.64
CA GLU A 57 -16.05 -14.16 -8.72
C GLU A 57 -17.35 -14.18 -9.51
N LEU A 58 -17.32 -13.61 -10.72
CA LEU A 58 -18.40 -13.75 -11.68
C LEU A 58 -18.41 -15.20 -12.16
N SER A 59 -19.39 -15.98 -11.70
CA SER A 59 -19.68 -17.30 -12.26
C SER A 59 -20.01 -17.15 -13.74
N THR A 60 -19.26 -17.85 -14.60
CA THR A 60 -19.42 -17.79 -16.07
C THR A 60 -20.66 -18.57 -16.56
N GLU A 61 -21.38 -19.25 -15.67
CA GLU A 61 -22.60 -19.97 -16.02
C GLU A 61 -23.81 -19.02 -16.01
N LEU A 62 -24.25 -18.65 -17.23
CA LEU A 62 -25.44 -17.86 -17.56
C LEU A 62 -25.40 -16.37 -17.18
N ILE A 63 -24.40 -15.65 -17.70
CA ILE A 63 -24.41 -14.18 -17.67
C ILE A 63 -25.36 -13.69 -18.79
N GLU A 64 -26.60 -13.32 -18.45
CA GLU A 64 -27.31 -12.34 -19.27
C GLU A 64 -26.42 -11.09 -19.37
N PRO A 65 -26.26 -10.47 -20.56
CA PRO A 65 -25.31 -9.37 -20.73
C PRO A 65 -25.58 -8.28 -19.69
N THR A 66 -24.68 -8.19 -18.71
CA THR A 66 -24.77 -7.18 -17.66
C THR A 66 -24.32 -5.87 -18.28
N TYR A 67 -25.28 -5.04 -18.68
CA TYR A 67 -24.98 -3.71 -19.17
C TYR A 67 -24.56 -2.82 -18.01
N HIS A 68 -23.26 -2.53 -17.92
CA HIS A 68 -22.74 -1.53 -17.00
C HIS A 68 -22.89 -0.15 -17.63
N LEU A 69 -23.76 0.69 -17.06
CA LEU A 69 -23.89 2.08 -17.46
C LEU A 69 -22.94 2.96 -16.63
N LEU A 70 -21.85 3.44 -17.23
CA LEU A 70 -21.07 4.54 -16.65
C LEU A 70 -21.77 5.86 -16.97
N ILE A 71 -22.16 6.58 -15.93
CA ILE A 71 -22.72 7.94 -16.06
C ILE A 71 -21.67 8.94 -15.58
N PRO A 72 -20.82 9.48 -16.47
CA PRO A 72 -19.92 10.56 -16.09
C PRO A 72 -20.72 11.85 -15.90
N ILE A 73 -20.54 12.52 -14.76
CA ILE A 73 -21.09 13.85 -14.51
C ILE A 73 -19.95 14.86 -14.57
N LEU A 74 -20.05 15.84 -15.46
CA LEU A 74 -19.12 16.97 -15.58
C LEU A 74 -19.85 18.29 -15.40
N LYS A 75 -19.24 19.23 -14.67
CA LYS A 75 -19.79 20.57 -14.41
C LYS A 75 -19.62 21.54 -15.58
N SER A 76 -18.74 21.26 -16.54
CA SER A 76 -18.46 22.13 -17.69
C SER A 76 -18.21 21.34 -18.98
N ARG A 77 -18.73 21.84 -20.11
CA ARG A 77 -18.71 21.23 -21.45
C ARG A 77 -17.34 21.22 -22.15
N VAL A 78 -16.29 21.76 -21.53
CA VAL A 78 -15.03 22.08 -22.23
C VAL A 78 -14.09 20.88 -22.40
N ILE A 79 -14.31 19.74 -21.72
CA ILE A 79 -13.36 18.62 -21.75
C ILE A 79 -14.09 17.28 -21.87
N LEU A 80 -14.53 16.96 -23.09
CA LEU A 80 -14.67 15.59 -23.58
C LEU A 80 -14.17 15.61 -25.03
N LYS A 81 -12.91 15.22 -25.23
CA LYS A 81 -12.33 14.85 -26.54
C LYS A 81 -11.94 13.38 -26.46
#